data_AF-A0A4R4N341-F1
#
_entry.id   AF-A0A4R4N341-F1
#
_cell.length_a   1.000
_cell.length_b   1.000
_cell.length_c   1.000
_cell.angle_alpha   90.00
_cell.angle_beta   90.00
_cell.angle_gamma   90.00
#
_symmetry.space_group_name_H-M   'P 1'
#
loop_
_entity.id
_entity.type
_entity.pdbx_description
1 polymer ?
#
loop_
_entity_poly.entity_id
_entity_poly.type
_entity_poly.pdbx_seq_one_letter_code
_entity_poly.pdbx_strand_id
1 'polypeptide(L)'
;MAADCLRARGSRVPAETSDTEPSRRSSREATEIEGVVDALAELSKYARMAIVTTAKRADFELVHEERHIKQFMECFVVRDDYLLAKPRPESYLIGANRFGAGKEEVLVIEDSARGLNSAVAAGIDGAGH
;
A
#
# COMPACT_ATOMS: atom_id res chain seq x y z
N MET A 1 -5.86 -8.76 -3.28
CA MET A 1 -6.02 -7.33 -2.98
C MET A 1 -4.75 -6.65 -3.41
N ALA A 2 -4.85 -5.71 -4.36
CA ALA A 2 -3.75 -4.87 -4.78
C ALA A 2 -3.32 -4.01 -3.58
N ALA A 3 -2.15 -4.32 -3.02
CA ALA A 3 -1.49 -3.49 -2.04
C ALA A 3 -0.39 -2.74 -2.79
N ASP A 4 -0.71 -1.53 -3.25
CA ASP A 4 0.24 -0.77 -4.07
C ASP A 4 1.25 -0.12 -3.13
N CYS A 5 2.46 -0.63 -3.16
CA CYS A 5 3.52 -0.18 -2.26
C CYS A 5 4.25 1.00 -2.88
N LEU A 6 4.19 2.16 -2.23
CA LEU A 6 5.07 3.30 -2.46
C LEU A 6 6.39 3.07 -1.72
N ARG A 7 7.55 3.31 -2.34
CA ARG A 7 8.87 3.14 -1.68
C ARG A 7 9.74 4.38 -1.75
N ALA A 8 10.35 4.81 -0.63
CA ALA A 8 11.41 5.84 -0.57
C ALA A 8 12.56 5.40 0.37
N ARG A 9 13.78 5.94 0.22
CA ARG A 9 14.97 5.55 1.02
C ARG A 9 14.99 6.22 2.41
N GLY A 10 15.17 5.48 3.53
CA GLY A 10 15.32 6.05 4.89
C GLY A 10 15.11 5.06 6.07
N SER A 11 15.60 5.37 7.29
CA SER A 11 16.09 4.44 8.35
C SER A 11 15.30 4.27 9.68
N ARG A 12 15.23 3.01 10.19
CA ARG A 12 15.17 2.43 11.58
C ARG A 12 13.83 2.24 12.41
N VAL A 13 13.41 0.94 12.58
CA VAL A 13 13.09 0.02 13.75
C VAL A 13 12.22 0.45 15.00
N PRO A 14 11.60 -0.47 15.83
CA PRO A 14 10.37 -1.33 15.69
C PRO A 14 9.40 -1.36 16.92
N ALA A 15 8.35 -2.23 16.89
CA ALA A 15 7.87 -3.20 17.95
C ALA A 15 6.31 -3.37 17.96
N GLU A 16 5.74 -4.57 17.67
CA GLU A 16 5.19 -5.64 18.57
C GLU A 16 3.92 -5.25 19.38
N THR A 17 2.81 -6.01 19.59
CA THR A 17 2.36 -7.42 19.37
C THR A 17 0.83 -7.55 19.61
N SER A 18 0.27 -8.71 19.19
CA SER A 18 -0.78 -9.56 19.81
C SER A 18 -2.29 -9.29 19.64
N ASP A 19 -2.88 -10.16 18.81
CA ASP A 19 -3.96 -11.15 19.03
C ASP A 19 -5.45 -10.80 19.22
N THR A 20 -6.21 -11.42 18.29
CA THR A 20 -7.55 -12.05 18.37
C THR A 20 -8.72 -11.23 17.82
N GLU A 21 -9.44 -11.76 16.81
CA GLU A 21 -10.90 -11.63 16.71
C GLU A 21 -11.51 -12.74 15.78
N PRO A 22 -12.85 -12.95 15.79
CA PRO A 22 -13.56 -14.04 15.13
C PRO A 22 -14.47 -13.61 13.94
N SER A 23 -14.99 -14.62 13.25
CA SER A 23 -16.33 -14.67 12.59
C SER A 23 -16.61 -13.90 11.28
N ARG A 24 -16.32 -14.60 10.16
CA ARG A 24 -17.15 -14.84 8.93
C ARG A 24 -17.90 -13.66 8.21
N ARG A 25 -17.29 -13.22 7.09
CA ARG A 25 -17.74 -13.24 5.65
C ARG A 25 -17.84 -11.88 4.91
N SER A 26 -17.04 -11.78 3.82
CA SER A 26 -17.49 -11.64 2.42
C SER A 26 -16.39 -12.18 1.49
N SER A 27 -16.75 -13.02 0.54
CA SER A 27 -15.91 -14.05 -0.10
C SER A 27 -15.04 -13.59 -1.28
N ARG A 28 -14.27 -12.52 -1.13
CA ARG A 28 -13.00 -12.44 -1.88
C ARG A 28 -11.96 -12.90 -0.90
N GLU A 29 -11.53 -14.16 -1.04
CA GLU A 29 -10.38 -14.66 -0.30
C GLU A 29 -9.32 -13.57 -0.31
N ALA A 30 -8.99 -13.09 0.89
CA ALA A 30 -7.89 -12.19 1.07
C ALA A 30 -6.68 -13.07 0.74
N THR A 31 -6.28 -13.11 -0.54
CA THR A 31 -5.13 -13.90 -0.98
C THR A 31 -3.95 -13.40 -0.17
N GLU A 32 -3.49 -14.22 0.75
CA GLU A 32 -2.21 -14.01 1.42
C GLU A 32 -1.15 -14.50 0.45
N ILE A 33 -0.18 -13.63 0.19
CA ILE A 33 0.98 -14.00 -0.60
C ILE A 33 1.95 -14.63 0.40
N GLU A 34 2.23 -15.92 0.23
CA GLU A 34 3.20 -16.63 1.05
C GLU A 34 4.54 -15.87 1.05
N GLY A 35 5.12 -15.67 2.25
CA GLY A 35 6.38 -14.93 2.41
C GLY A 35 6.26 -13.40 2.28
N VAL A 36 5.05 -12.83 2.14
CA VAL A 36 4.90 -11.36 2.02
C VAL A 36 5.42 -10.61 3.23
N VAL A 37 5.18 -11.14 4.44
CA VAL A 37 5.65 -10.52 5.68
C VAL A 37 7.17 -10.49 5.72
N ASP A 38 7.83 -11.59 5.37
CA ASP A 38 9.30 -11.68 5.31
C ASP A 38 9.87 -10.74 4.24
N ALA A 39 9.24 -10.70 3.07
CA ALA A 39 9.65 -9.80 1.99
C ALA A 39 9.53 -8.32 2.40
N LEU A 40 8.44 -7.94 3.08
CA LEU A 40 8.25 -6.59 3.60
C LEU A 40 9.21 -6.28 4.75
N ALA A 41 9.48 -7.25 5.63
CA ALA A 41 10.46 -7.10 6.71
C ALA A 41 11.87 -6.87 6.17
N GLU A 42 12.32 -7.68 5.21
CA GLU A 42 13.63 -7.49 4.57
C GLU A 42 13.73 -6.15 3.86
N LEU A 43 12.69 -5.79 3.13
CA LEU A 43 12.64 -4.53 2.42
C LEU A 43 12.60 -3.30 3.34
N SER A 44 11.93 -3.38 4.49
CA SER A 44 11.82 -2.27 5.44
C SER A 44 13.19 -1.76 5.93
N LYS A 45 14.24 -2.59 5.79
CA LYS A 45 15.64 -2.22 6.06
C LYS A 45 16.19 -1.21 5.05
N TYR A 46 15.61 -1.12 3.86
CA TYR A 46 16.12 -0.35 2.72
C TYR A 46 15.14 0.73 2.24
N ALA A 47 13.84 0.51 2.42
CA ALA A 47 12.79 1.39 1.95
C ALA A 47 11.69 1.59 3.00
N ARG A 48 11.31 2.85 3.16
CA ARG A 48 10.04 3.27 3.76
C ARG A 48 8.90 2.82 2.84
N MET A 49 7.74 2.51 3.40
CA MET A 49 6.61 2.05 2.58
C MET A 49 5.28 2.73 2.94
N ALA A 50 4.38 2.78 1.97
CA ALA A 50 2.99 3.17 2.14
C ALA A 50 2.07 2.35 1.23
N ILE A 51 0.80 2.21 1.61
CA ILE A 51 -0.21 1.57 0.77
C ILE A 51 -1.09 2.64 0.11
N VAL A 52 -1.25 2.55 -1.19
CA VAL A 52 -2.31 3.24 -1.95
C VAL A 52 -3.27 2.18 -2.45
N THR A 53 -4.58 2.37 -2.29
CA THR A 53 -5.57 1.36 -2.68
C THR A 53 -6.90 1.96 -3.14
N THR A 54 -7.67 1.18 -3.90
CA THR A 54 -9.07 1.49 -4.24
C THR A 54 -10.07 0.88 -3.26
N ALA A 55 -9.60 0.22 -2.20
CA ALA A 55 -10.46 -0.26 -1.12
C ALA A 55 -11.06 0.93 -0.34
N LYS A 56 -12.31 0.78 0.11
CA LYS A 56 -12.91 1.71 1.06
C LYS A 56 -12.24 1.53 2.42
N ARG A 57 -12.28 2.56 3.26
CA ARG A 57 -11.68 2.51 4.60
C ARG A 57 -12.14 1.30 5.43
N ALA A 58 -13.44 1.05 5.51
CA ALA A 58 -13.97 -0.08 6.29
C ALA A 58 -13.44 -1.44 5.79
N ASP A 59 -13.41 -1.65 4.48
CA ASP A 59 -12.89 -2.88 3.87
C ASP A 59 -11.37 -2.99 4.07
N PHE A 60 -10.65 -1.86 3.96
CA PHE A 60 -9.20 -1.80 4.18
C PHE A 60 -8.86 -2.20 5.61
N GLU A 61 -9.51 -1.60 6.61
CA GLU A 61 -9.25 -1.92 8.01
C GLU A 61 -9.59 -3.37 8.31
N LEU A 62 -10.78 -3.86 7.92
CA LEU A 62 -11.20 -5.24 8.17
C LEU A 62 -10.21 -6.27 7.60
N VAL A 63 -9.74 -6.04 6.38
CA VAL A 63 -8.79 -6.95 5.74
C VAL A 63 -7.43 -6.94 6.44
N HIS A 64 -7.02 -5.77 6.91
CA HIS A 64 -5.67 -5.57 7.45
C HIS A 64 -5.62 -5.62 8.97
N GLU A 65 -6.76 -5.88 9.63
CA GLU A 65 -6.88 -6.01 11.08
C GLU A 65 -6.00 -7.15 11.60
N GLU A 66 -6.12 -8.32 10.99
CA GLU A 66 -5.34 -9.51 11.36
C GLU A 66 -4.02 -9.63 10.57
N ARG A 67 -3.77 -8.74 9.61
CA ARG A 67 -2.57 -8.82 8.76
C ARG A 67 -1.42 -8.01 9.34
N HIS A 68 -0.32 -8.70 9.60
CA HIS A 68 0.93 -8.12 10.09
C HIS A 68 1.70 -7.28 9.05
N ILE A 69 1.04 -6.65 8.08
CA ILE A 69 1.69 -5.80 7.07
C ILE A 69 1.59 -4.30 7.37
N LYS A 70 0.58 -3.85 8.13
CA LYS A 70 0.39 -2.43 8.48
C LYS A 70 1.61 -1.86 9.23
N GLN A 71 2.29 -2.68 10.03
CA GLN A 71 3.48 -2.30 10.79
C GLN A 71 4.66 -1.85 9.92
N PHE A 72 4.68 -2.22 8.63
CA PHE A 72 5.73 -1.80 7.70
C PHE A 72 5.38 -0.52 6.93
N MET A 73 4.17 0.02 7.13
CA MET A 73 3.62 1.11 6.34
C MET A 73 3.52 2.38 7.18
N GLU A 74 4.02 3.50 6.68
CA GLU A 74 3.96 4.79 7.37
C GLU A 74 2.63 5.51 7.15
N CYS A 75 2.01 5.30 6.00
CA CYS A 75 0.70 5.88 5.70
C CYS A 75 -0.12 5.02 4.75
N PHE A 76 -1.42 5.33 4.72
CA PHE A 76 -2.41 4.66 3.89
C PHE A 76 -3.20 5.71 3.10
N VAL A 77 -3.45 5.44 1.82
CA VAL A 77 -4.37 6.18 0.96
C VAL A 77 -5.45 5.23 0.49
N VAL A 78 -6.66 5.40 0.98
CA VAL A 78 -7.83 4.58 0.66
C VAL A 78 -8.74 5.31 -0.31
N ARG A 79 -9.76 4.61 -0.86
CA ARG A 79 -10.67 5.17 -1.86
C ARG A 79 -11.30 6.49 -1.43
N ASP A 80 -11.62 6.62 -0.16
CA ASP A 80 -12.28 7.77 0.45
C ASP A 80 -11.38 9.03 0.49
N ASP A 81 -10.07 8.88 0.27
CA ASP A 81 -9.11 9.98 0.36
C ASP A 81 -8.99 10.83 -0.93
N TYR A 82 -9.59 10.40 -2.04
CA TYR A 82 -9.48 11.07 -3.34
C TYR A 82 -10.80 11.06 -4.10
N LEU A 83 -10.99 12.02 -5.01
CA LEU A 83 -12.22 12.12 -5.79
C LEU A 83 -12.18 11.20 -7.00
N LEU A 84 -11.12 11.29 -7.79
CA LEU A 84 -10.98 10.60 -9.06
C LEU A 84 -10.17 9.31 -8.91
N ALA A 85 -10.82 8.18 -9.23
CA ALA A 85 -10.15 6.88 -9.19
C ALA A 85 -9.16 6.69 -10.34
N LYS A 86 -8.22 5.75 -10.14
CA LYS A 86 -7.31 5.23 -11.17
C LYS A 86 -8.08 4.95 -12.47
N PRO A 87 -7.57 5.32 -13.66
CA PRO A 87 -6.17 5.68 -13.95
C PRO A 87 -5.82 7.16 -13.69
N ARG A 88 -6.69 7.93 -13.02
CA ARG A 88 -6.35 9.30 -12.62
C ARG A 88 -5.24 9.27 -11.55
N PRO A 89 -4.32 10.24 -11.54
CA PRO A 89 -3.10 10.18 -10.71
C PRO A 89 -3.31 10.58 -9.25
N GLU A 90 -4.50 11.08 -8.91
CA GLU A 90 -4.81 11.73 -7.62
C GLU A 90 -4.40 10.89 -6.41
N SER A 91 -4.66 9.58 -6.45
CA SER A 91 -4.32 8.67 -5.35
C SER A 91 -2.81 8.61 -5.06
N TYR A 92 -1.96 8.59 -6.09
CA TYR A 92 -0.50 8.55 -5.89
C TYR A 92 0.08 9.92 -5.57
N LEU A 93 -0.49 11.01 -6.09
CA LEU A 93 -0.08 12.36 -5.72
C LEU A 93 -0.35 12.62 -4.22
N ILE A 94 -1.52 12.18 -3.73
CA ILE A 94 -1.84 12.22 -2.30
C ILE A 94 -0.90 11.32 -1.51
N GLY A 95 -0.62 10.11 -2.00
CA GLY A 95 0.33 9.18 -1.39
C GLY A 95 1.71 9.79 -1.20
N ALA A 96 2.33 10.28 -2.28
CA ALA A 96 3.64 10.93 -2.25
C ALA A 96 3.67 12.13 -1.31
N ASN A 97 2.63 12.96 -1.32
CA ASN A 97 2.52 14.11 -0.43
C ASN A 97 2.41 13.71 1.05
N ARG A 98 1.55 12.75 1.39
CA ARG A 98 1.42 12.23 2.77
C ARG A 98 2.71 11.55 3.25
N PHE A 99 3.41 10.90 2.34
CA PHE A 99 4.66 10.21 2.60
C PHE A 99 5.87 11.16 2.70
N GLY A 100 5.73 12.41 2.25
CA GLY A 100 6.78 13.42 2.29
C GLY A 100 7.95 13.10 1.36
N ALA A 101 7.68 12.54 0.17
CA ALA A 101 8.71 12.17 -0.81
C ALA A 101 8.47 12.85 -2.16
N GLY A 102 9.55 13.20 -2.85
CA GLY A 102 9.52 13.63 -4.25
C GLY A 102 9.07 12.49 -5.18
N LYS A 103 8.51 12.81 -6.33
CA LYS A 103 7.99 11.80 -7.28
C LYS A 103 9.12 10.92 -7.83
N GLU A 104 10.28 11.51 -8.00
CA GLU A 104 11.54 10.92 -8.44
C GLU A 104 12.19 10.00 -7.40
N GLU A 105 11.76 10.10 -6.14
CA GLU A 105 12.26 9.28 -5.02
C GLU A 105 11.38 8.06 -4.76
N VAL A 106 10.34 7.89 -5.59
CA VAL A 106 9.22 7.01 -5.33
C VAL A 106 9.06 5.99 -6.45
N LEU A 107 8.94 4.72 -6.05
CA LEU A 107 8.55 3.62 -6.93
C LEU A 107 7.17 3.09 -6.52
N VAL A 108 6.26 2.93 -7.48
CA VAL A 108 4.97 2.27 -7.31
C VAL A 108 5.07 0.81 -7.76
N ILE A 109 4.69 -0.12 -6.88
CA ILE A 109 4.49 -1.53 -7.23
C ILE A 109 3.00 -1.79 -7.44
N GLU A 110 2.61 -2.33 -8.60
CA GLU A 110 1.21 -2.47 -9.01
C GLU A 110 0.89 -3.81 -9.67
N ASP A 111 -0.35 -4.29 -9.50
CA ASP A 111 -0.87 -5.53 -10.09
C ASP A 111 -1.90 -5.29 -11.20
N SER A 112 -2.16 -4.02 -11.53
CA SER A 112 -3.12 -3.65 -12.56
C SER A 112 -2.61 -2.57 -13.51
N ALA A 113 -2.85 -2.77 -14.82
CA ALA A 113 -2.57 -1.78 -15.85
C ALA A 113 -3.22 -0.41 -15.55
N ARG A 114 -4.41 -0.42 -14.94
CA ARG A 114 -5.11 0.82 -14.54
C ARG A 114 -4.36 1.57 -13.45
N GLY A 115 -3.76 0.85 -12.51
CA GLY A 115 -2.91 1.40 -11.47
C GLY A 115 -1.56 1.88 -11.99
N LEU A 116 -0.90 1.07 -12.80
CA LEU A 116 0.34 1.46 -13.46
C LEU A 116 0.17 2.73 -14.30
N ASN A 117 -0.92 2.84 -15.06
CA ASN A 117 -1.26 4.05 -15.81
C ASN A 117 -1.50 5.27 -14.91
N SER A 118 -2.03 5.08 -13.70
CA SER A 118 -2.20 6.16 -12.72
C SER A 118 -0.85 6.63 -12.15
N ALA A 119 0.10 5.71 -11.91
CA ALA A 119 1.46 6.06 -11.50
C ALA A 119 2.18 6.87 -12.58
N VAL A 120 2.13 6.41 -13.82
CA VAL A 120 2.69 7.14 -14.98
C VAL A 120 2.03 8.52 -15.12
N ALA A 121 0.70 8.61 -15.01
CA ALA A 121 0.00 9.88 -15.05
C ALA A 121 0.37 10.82 -13.89
N ALA A 122 0.85 10.29 -12.77
CA ALA A 122 1.35 11.07 -11.63
C ALA A 122 2.78 11.58 -11.86
N GLY A 123 3.48 11.04 -12.87
CA GLY A 123 4.91 11.26 -13.11
C GLY A 123 5.80 10.49 -12.14
N ILE A 124 5.36 9.29 -11.74
CA ILE A 124 6.05 8.41 -10.79
C ILE A 124 6.38 7.10 -11.51
N ASP A 125 7.57 6.57 -11.28
CA ASP A 125 7.99 5.29 -11.84
C ASP A 125 7.12 4.15 -11.27
N GLY A 126 6.67 3.27 -12.16
CA GLY A 126 5.83 2.13 -11.80
C GLY A 126 6.40 0.82 -12.31
N ALA A 127 6.30 -0.22 -11.50
CA ALA A 127 6.65 -1.60 -11.84
C ALA A 127 5.45 -2.51 -11.58
N GLY A 128 5.02 -3.26 -12.59
CA GLY A 128 3.77 -4.01 -12.53
C GLY A 128 3.22 -4.41 -13.90
N HIS A 129 1.98 -4.89 -13.92
CA HIS A 129 1.28 -5.36 -15.12
C HIS A 129 -0.07 -4.67 -15.26
#